data_AF-A0A0C9WTL1-F1
#
_entry.id   AF-A0A0C9WTL1-F1
#
_cell.length_a   1.000
_cell.length_b   1.000
_cell.length_c   1.000
_cell.angle_alpha   90.00
_cell.angle_beta   90.00
_cell.angle_gamma   90.00
#
_symmetry.space_group_name_H-M   'P 1'
#
loop_
_entity.id
_entity.type
_entity.pdbx_description
1 polymer ?
#
loop_
_entity_poly.entity_id
_entity_poly.type
_entity_poly.pdbx_seq_one_letter_code
_entity_poly.pdbx_strand_id
1 'polypeptide(L)'
;WKKLKSAFIKLDTDIDQLAADTGRTRDNIISLWQNTCSLKRALLSAWNIYEIYFREHRRQERQRVGDPNATCAQCFKTFKETQPNWLELLHTYNNLVKSEKTLTTIQTRNRRFQAHINSLKSLALAASNSAGFETLIVTVGNCLHEDAGLCNVYVSPGAEGFLEDRFRIDSDMYSGLLRNHV
;
A
#
# COMPACT_ATOMS: atom_id res chain seq x y z
N TRP A 1 -23.97 -16.13 18.68
CA TRP A 1 -23.15 -15.02 19.20
C TRP A 1 -21.84 -15.47 19.87
N LYS A 2 -21.84 -16.30 20.93
CA LYS A 2 -20.58 -16.76 21.59
C LYS A 2 -19.52 -17.32 20.61
N LYS A 3 -19.90 -18.23 19.69
CA LYS A 3 -18.99 -18.75 18.63
C LYS A 3 -18.41 -17.65 17.70
N LEU A 4 -19.15 -16.56 17.45
CA LEU A 4 -18.69 -15.48 16.56
C LEU A 4 -17.61 -14.62 17.22
N LYS A 5 -17.77 -14.17 18.47
CA LYS A 5 -16.68 -13.44 19.14
C LYS A 5 -15.44 -14.32 19.28
N SER A 6 -15.58 -15.63 19.53
CA SER A 6 -14.43 -16.55 19.54
C SER A 6 -13.71 -16.63 18.20
N ALA A 7 -14.44 -16.66 17.09
CA ALA A 7 -13.85 -16.63 15.76
C ALA A 7 -13.17 -15.28 15.44
N PHE A 8 -13.79 -14.17 15.82
CA PHE A 8 -13.20 -12.83 15.61
C PHE A 8 -11.91 -12.64 16.43
N ILE A 9 -11.87 -13.12 17.67
CA ILE A 9 -10.65 -13.09 18.49
C ILE A 9 -9.52 -13.87 17.82
N LYS A 10 -9.80 -15.05 17.25
CA LYS A 10 -8.78 -15.81 16.51
C LYS A 10 -8.27 -15.05 15.31
N LEU A 11 -9.16 -14.49 14.50
CA LEU A 11 -8.78 -13.68 13.34
C LEU A 11 -7.93 -12.47 13.73
N ASP A 12 -8.31 -11.75 14.79
CA ASP A 12 -7.52 -10.61 15.28
C ASP A 12 -6.13 -11.03 15.71
N THR A 13 -6.02 -12.16 16.44
CA THR A 13 -4.74 -12.72 16.90
C THR A 13 -3.86 -13.11 15.71
N ASP A 14 -4.43 -13.79 14.72
CA ASP A 14 -3.69 -14.21 13.53
C ASP A 14 -3.21 -12.99 12.72
N ILE A 15 -4.03 -11.94 12.62
CA ILE A 15 -3.66 -10.69 11.92
C ILE A 15 -2.53 -9.96 12.66
N ASP A 16 -2.57 -9.87 14.00
CA ASP A 16 -1.52 -9.23 14.80
C ASP A 16 -0.20 -10.01 14.75
N GLN A 17 -0.26 -11.35 14.74
CA GLN A 17 0.92 -12.19 14.57
C GLN A 17 1.54 -11.98 13.19
N LEU A 18 0.72 -11.99 12.13
CA LEU A 18 1.19 -11.75 10.76
C LEU A 18 1.76 -10.35 10.60
N ALA A 19 1.21 -9.34 11.28
CA ALA A 19 1.72 -7.98 11.30
C ALA A 19 3.13 -7.93 11.91
N ALA A 20 3.31 -8.60 13.06
CA ALA A 20 4.60 -8.70 13.72
C ALA A 20 5.64 -9.44 12.87
N ASP A 21 5.27 -10.60 12.29
CA ASP A 21 6.19 -11.45 11.54
C ASP A 21 6.63 -10.82 10.20
N THR A 22 5.77 -9.98 9.59
CA THR A 22 6.02 -9.39 8.26
C THR A 22 6.43 -7.91 8.30
N GLY A 23 6.39 -7.26 9.47
CA GLY A 23 6.63 -5.83 9.61
C GLY A 23 5.58 -4.94 8.94
N ARG A 24 4.40 -5.49 8.59
CA ARG A 24 3.31 -4.78 7.92
C ARG A 24 2.24 -4.38 8.92
N THR A 25 1.51 -3.31 8.64
CA THR A 25 0.41 -2.87 9.52
C THR A 25 -0.81 -3.80 9.41
N ARG A 26 -1.62 -3.91 10.48
CA ARG A 26 -2.91 -4.65 10.48
C ARG A 26 -3.75 -4.33 9.24
N ASP A 27 -3.91 -3.04 8.93
CA ASP A 27 -4.72 -2.57 7.81
C ASP A 27 -4.16 -3.01 6.46
N ASN A 28 -2.83 -3.06 6.32
CA ASN A 28 -2.19 -3.58 5.11
C ASN A 28 -2.50 -5.07 4.92
N ILE A 29 -2.43 -5.85 6.00
CA ILE A 29 -2.71 -7.30 5.98
C ILE A 29 -4.20 -7.58 5.72
N ILE A 30 -5.10 -6.84 6.37
CA ILE A 30 -6.54 -6.95 6.13
C ILE A 30 -6.87 -6.58 4.69
N SER A 31 -6.28 -5.51 4.15
CA SER A 31 -6.46 -5.11 2.75
C SER A 31 -5.91 -6.18 1.80
N LEU A 32 -4.74 -6.75 2.09
CA LEU A 32 -4.16 -7.84 1.31
C LEU A 32 -5.06 -9.07 1.32
N TRP A 33 -5.56 -9.48 2.50
CA TRP A 33 -6.49 -10.60 2.64
C TRP A 33 -7.80 -10.35 1.91
N GLN A 34 -8.37 -9.14 2.02
CA GLN A 34 -9.57 -8.76 1.28
C GLN A 34 -9.33 -8.80 -0.23
N ASN A 35 -8.15 -8.41 -0.71
CA ASN A 35 -7.83 -8.43 -2.14
C ASN A 35 -7.51 -9.84 -2.68
N THR A 36 -6.90 -10.71 -1.86
CA THR A 36 -6.45 -12.05 -2.27
C THR A 36 -7.49 -13.13 -1.99
N CYS A 37 -8.20 -13.05 -0.86
CA CYS A 37 -9.13 -14.08 -0.39
C CYS A 37 -10.61 -13.73 -0.60
N SER A 38 -10.96 -12.50 -1.03
CA SER A 38 -12.33 -12.21 -1.50
C SER A 38 -12.61 -12.78 -2.89
N LEU A 39 -12.35 -14.07 -3.07
CA LEU A 39 -12.65 -14.84 -4.28
C LEU A 39 -14.15 -14.73 -4.69
N LYS A 40 -15.06 -14.40 -3.77
CA LYS A 40 -16.48 -14.12 -4.10
C LYS A 40 -16.75 -12.72 -4.68
N ARG A 41 -15.85 -11.74 -4.50
CA ARG A 41 -15.91 -10.42 -5.15
C ARG A 41 -14.92 -10.27 -6.32
N ALA A 42 -14.02 -11.25 -6.50
CA ALA A 42 -13.13 -11.41 -7.65
C ALA A 42 -13.84 -11.71 -8.99
N LEU A 43 -15.17 -11.53 -9.05
CA LEU A 43 -15.90 -11.25 -10.29
C LEU A 43 -15.71 -9.80 -10.76
N LEU A 44 -14.61 -9.13 -10.40
CA LEU A 44 -13.98 -8.24 -11.37
C LEU A 44 -13.56 -9.12 -12.55
N SER A 45 -14.51 -9.32 -13.45
CA SER A 45 -14.43 -9.91 -14.79
C SER A 45 -13.05 -10.50 -15.07
N ALA A 46 -12.89 -11.82 -14.92
CA ALA A 46 -11.65 -12.50 -15.33
C ALA A 46 -11.26 -12.14 -16.78
N TRP A 47 -12.27 -11.76 -17.57
CA TRP A 47 -12.13 -11.10 -18.86
C TRP A 47 -11.35 -9.76 -18.82
N ASN A 48 -11.59 -8.86 -17.87
CA ASN A 48 -10.84 -7.61 -17.72
C ASN A 48 -9.36 -7.88 -17.35
N ILE A 49 -9.11 -8.86 -16.48
CA ILE A 49 -7.73 -9.27 -16.13
C ILE A 49 -7.05 -9.86 -17.38
N TYR A 50 -7.76 -10.73 -18.08
CA TYR A 50 -7.28 -11.32 -19.32
C TYR A 50 -7.03 -10.28 -20.40
N GLU A 51 -7.85 -9.24 -20.50
CA GLU A 51 -7.66 -8.17 -21.49
C GLU A 51 -6.34 -7.43 -21.28
N ILE A 52 -5.97 -7.17 -20.02
CA ILE A 52 -4.67 -6.59 -19.66
C ILE A 52 -3.55 -7.56 -20.02
N TYR A 53 -3.67 -8.83 -19.58
CA TYR A 53 -2.70 -9.89 -19.89
C TYR A 53 -2.47 -10.04 -21.39
N PHE A 54 -3.55 -10.04 -22.18
CA PHE A 54 -3.54 -10.16 -23.64
C PHE A 54 -2.83 -9.01 -24.33
N ARG A 55 -2.93 -7.78 -23.81
CA ARG A 55 -2.22 -6.62 -24.40
C ARG A 55 -0.71 -6.80 -24.28
N GLU A 56 -0.22 -7.33 -23.16
CA GLU A 56 1.20 -7.58 -22.92
C GLU A 56 1.70 -8.84 -23.64
N HIS A 57 0.85 -9.87 -23.78
CA HIS A 57 1.22 -11.18 -24.35
C HIS A 57 0.63 -11.41 -25.75
N ARG A 58 0.24 -10.35 -26.45
CA ARG A 58 -0.59 -10.41 -27.67
C ARG A 58 -0.08 -11.37 -28.74
N ARG A 59 1.24 -11.36 -28.96
CA ARG A 59 1.89 -12.24 -29.95
C ARG A 59 1.81 -13.70 -29.55
N GLN A 60 2.08 -14.01 -28.28
CA GLN A 60 2.03 -15.36 -27.74
C GLN A 60 0.60 -15.92 -27.74
N GLU A 61 -0.38 -15.11 -27.34
CA GLU A 61 -1.78 -15.51 -27.30
C GLU A 61 -2.33 -15.79 -28.71
N ARG A 62 -2.00 -14.95 -29.70
CA ARG A 62 -2.36 -15.17 -31.11
C ARG A 62 -1.69 -16.39 -31.71
N GLN A 63 -0.43 -16.64 -31.35
CA GLN A 63 0.28 -17.85 -31.74
C GLN A 63 -0.37 -19.10 -31.13
N ARG A 64 -0.87 -19.03 -29.89
CA ARG A 64 -1.59 -20.15 -29.25
C ARG A 64 -2.89 -20.49 -29.99
N VAL A 65 -3.58 -19.50 -30.56
CA VAL A 65 -4.76 -19.71 -31.42
C VAL A 65 -4.38 -20.18 -32.83
N GLY A 66 -3.13 -19.92 -33.26
CA GLY A 66 -2.67 -20.18 -34.62
C GLY A 66 -3.16 -19.15 -35.65
N ASP A 67 -3.73 -18.03 -35.20
CA ASP A 67 -4.24 -16.95 -36.05
C ASP A 67 -3.62 -15.59 -35.62
N PRO A 68 -2.80 -14.96 -36.48
CA PRO A 68 -2.17 -13.66 -36.19
C PRO A 68 -3.18 -12.51 -36.06
N ASN A 69 -4.41 -12.68 -36.53
CA ASN A 69 -5.49 -11.70 -36.45
C ASN A 69 -6.53 -12.03 -35.38
N ALA A 70 -6.32 -13.09 -34.58
CA ALA A 70 -7.27 -13.48 -33.55
C ALA A 70 -7.59 -12.31 -32.60
N THR A 71 -8.88 -12.20 -32.30
CA THR A 71 -9.43 -11.25 -31.33
C THR A 71 -9.10 -11.68 -29.91
N CYS A 72 -9.12 -10.74 -28.97
CA CYS A 72 -8.93 -11.02 -27.54
C CYS A 72 -9.95 -12.07 -27.03
N ALA A 73 -11.18 -12.05 -27.55
CA ALA A 73 -12.23 -13.00 -27.17
C ALA A 73 -11.91 -14.44 -27.61
N GLN A 74 -11.44 -14.60 -28.85
CA GLN A 74 -11.00 -15.90 -29.38
C GLN A 74 -9.80 -16.43 -28.59
N CYS A 75 -8.82 -15.57 -28.32
CA CYS A 75 -7.66 -15.94 -27.51
C CYS A 75 -8.05 -16.34 -26.09
N PHE A 76 -9.01 -15.64 -25.47
CA PHE A 76 -9.47 -15.99 -24.13
C PHE A 76 -10.17 -17.35 -24.06
N LYS A 77 -10.96 -17.68 -25.09
CA LYS A 77 -11.60 -19.00 -25.19
C LYS A 77 -10.54 -20.10 -25.21
N THR A 78 -9.57 -20.00 -26.12
CA THR A 78 -8.47 -20.95 -26.23
C THR A 78 -7.58 -20.98 -24.99
N PHE A 79 -7.36 -19.83 -24.33
CA PHE A 79 -6.61 -19.74 -23.08
C PHE A 79 -7.26 -20.59 -21.98
N LYS A 80 -8.58 -20.51 -21.82
CA LYS A 80 -9.32 -21.34 -20.84
C LYS A 80 -9.28 -22.83 -21.15
N GLU A 81 -9.27 -23.19 -22.45
CA GLU A 81 -9.24 -24.59 -22.90
C GLU A 81 -7.84 -25.21 -22.76
N THR A 82 -6.79 -24.40 -22.90
CA THR A 82 -5.39 -24.87 -22.89
C THR A 82 -4.71 -24.79 -21.52
N GLN A 83 -5.25 -24.00 -20.59
CA GLN A 83 -4.69 -23.82 -19.25
C GLN A 83 -5.66 -24.33 -18.18
N PRO A 84 -5.40 -25.49 -17.55
CA PRO A 84 -6.28 -26.05 -16.52
C PRO A 84 -6.51 -25.10 -15.34
N ASN A 85 -5.48 -24.35 -14.94
CA ASN A 85 -5.52 -23.39 -13.84
C ASN A 85 -5.59 -21.93 -14.33
N TRP A 86 -6.22 -21.69 -15.49
CA TRP A 86 -6.27 -20.38 -16.14
C TRP A 86 -6.72 -19.25 -15.21
N LEU A 87 -7.66 -19.53 -14.29
CA LEU A 87 -8.21 -18.54 -13.38
C LEU A 87 -7.17 -18.14 -12.32
N GLU A 88 -6.52 -19.12 -11.70
CA GLU A 88 -5.44 -18.90 -10.72
C GLU A 88 -4.25 -18.21 -11.37
N LEU A 89 -3.91 -18.55 -12.61
CA LEU A 89 -2.86 -17.89 -13.38
C LEU A 89 -3.17 -16.41 -13.59
N LEU A 90 -4.38 -16.08 -14.03
CA LEU A 90 -4.79 -14.68 -14.21
C LEU A 90 -4.83 -13.91 -12.89
N HIS A 91 -5.28 -14.54 -11.80
CA HIS A 91 -5.23 -13.90 -10.48
C HIS A 91 -3.81 -13.70 -10.00
N THR A 92 -2.92 -14.66 -10.20
CA THR A 92 -1.50 -14.55 -9.87
C THR A 92 -0.85 -13.44 -10.68
N TYR A 93 -1.09 -13.39 -11.98
CA TYR A 93 -0.64 -12.30 -12.84
C TYR A 93 -1.19 -10.93 -12.39
N ASN A 94 -2.49 -10.83 -12.10
CA ASN A 94 -3.07 -9.59 -11.59
C ASN A 94 -2.48 -9.18 -10.24
N ASN A 95 -2.18 -10.14 -9.37
CA ASN A 95 -1.55 -9.89 -8.09
C ASN A 95 -0.09 -9.47 -8.25
N LEU A 96 0.65 -10.02 -9.22
CA LEU A 96 2.00 -9.61 -9.58
C LEU A 96 2.01 -8.20 -10.17
N VAL A 97 1.16 -7.93 -11.15
CA VAL A 97 0.99 -6.59 -11.74
C VAL A 97 0.54 -5.59 -10.67
N LYS A 98 -0.35 -6.01 -9.76
CA LYS A 98 -0.74 -5.18 -8.63
C LYS A 98 0.39 -5.01 -7.63
N SER A 99 1.18 -6.02 -7.30
CA SER A 99 2.30 -5.91 -6.36
C SER A 99 3.41 -5.04 -6.93
N GLU A 100 3.70 -5.17 -8.22
CA GLU A 100 4.59 -4.27 -8.96
C GLU A 100 4.03 -2.85 -9.02
N LYS A 101 2.70 -2.69 -9.11
CA LYS A 101 2.01 -1.38 -8.96
C LYS A 101 1.81 -0.94 -7.50
N THR A 102 2.04 -1.82 -6.53
CA THR A 102 1.99 -1.57 -5.08
C THR A 102 3.33 -1.04 -4.60
N LEU A 103 4.39 -1.18 -5.41
CA LEU A 103 5.42 -0.14 -5.52
C LEU A 103 4.70 1.12 -6.02
N THR A 104 4.00 1.82 -5.13
CA THR A 104 3.54 3.18 -5.41
C THR A 104 4.76 3.91 -5.92
N THR A 105 4.69 4.46 -7.14
CA THR A 105 5.80 5.27 -7.66
C THR A 105 6.25 6.22 -6.56
N ILE A 106 7.56 6.43 -6.41
CA ILE A 106 8.14 7.29 -5.35
C ILE A 106 7.34 8.61 -5.25
N GLN A 107 6.89 9.15 -6.38
CA GLN A 107 6.01 10.31 -6.50
C GLN A 107 4.62 10.16 -5.84
N THR A 108 3.93 9.04 -6.06
CA THR A 108 2.62 8.76 -5.44
C THR A 108 2.75 8.62 -3.93
N ARG A 109 3.82 7.95 -3.50
CA ARG A 109 4.13 7.70 -2.09
C ARG A 109 4.48 9.03 -1.39
N ASN A 110 5.34 9.86 -1.98
CA ASN A 110 5.62 11.25 -1.59
C ASN A 110 4.35 12.09 -1.47
N ARG A 111 3.45 12.03 -2.47
CA ARG A 111 2.21 12.80 -2.45
C ARG A 111 1.31 12.40 -1.28
N ARG A 112 1.18 11.11 -0.99
CA ARG A 112 0.41 10.62 0.16
C ARG A 112 1.02 11.08 1.48
N PHE A 113 2.34 11.01 1.60
CA PHE A 113 3.06 11.48 2.78
C PHE A 113 2.84 12.99 3.02
N GLN A 114 2.96 13.82 1.98
CA GLN A 114 2.70 15.26 2.07
C GLN A 114 1.25 15.56 2.44
N ALA A 115 0.28 14.84 1.86
CA ALA A 115 -1.12 15.00 2.22
C ALA A 115 -1.38 14.67 3.71
N HIS A 116 -0.76 13.61 4.22
CA HIS A 116 -0.85 13.22 5.63
C HIS A 116 -0.25 14.30 6.55
N ILE A 117 0.96 14.77 6.26
CA ILE A 117 1.61 15.84 7.02
C ILE A 117 0.77 17.12 7.02
N ASN A 118 0.26 17.53 5.87
CA ASN A 118 -0.53 18.76 5.77
C ASN A 118 -1.81 18.67 6.62
N SER A 119 -2.43 17.49 6.70
CA SER A 119 -3.57 17.27 7.60
C SER A 119 -3.18 17.42 9.08
N LEU A 120 -2.05 16.85 9.49
CA LEU A 120 -1.55 16.96 10.86
C LEU A 120 -1.16 18.39 11.23
N LYS A 121 -0.45 19.08 10.33
CA LYS A 121 -0.08 20.51 10.49
C LYS A 121 -1.30 21.40 10.65
N SER A 122 -2.32 21.18 9.80
CA SER A 122 -3.57 21.96 9.85
C SER A 122 -4.28 21.78 11.20
N LEU A 123 -4.32 20.56 11.72
CA LEU A 123 -4.91 20.27 13.03
C LEU A 123 -4.13 20.94 14.17
N ALA A 124 -2.79 20.81 14.16
CA ALA A 124 -1.94 21.41 15.17
C ALA A 124 -1.99 22.95 15.14
N LEU A 125 -2.02 23.55 13.95
CA LEU A 125 -2.17 24.99 13.80
C LEU A 125 -3.52 25.49 14.30
N ALA A 126 -4.61 24.76 14.02
CA ALA A 126 -5.92 25.09 14.55
C ALA A 126 -5.95 25.04 16.08
N ALA A 127 -5.30 24.05 16.70
CA ALA A 127 -5.19 23.93 18.15
C ALA A 127 -4.37 25.06 18.79
N SER A 128 -3.24 25.43 18.18
CA SER A 128 -2.42 26.57 18.62
C SER A 128 -3.23 27.88 18.56
N ASN A 129 -3.90 28.13 17.44
CA ASN A 129 -4.66 29.38 17.25
C ASN A 129 -5.91 29.49 18.13
N SER A 130 -6.64 28.40 18.36
CA SER A 130 -7.94 28.43 19.04
C SER A 130 -7.86 28.17 20.54
N ALA A 131 -6.86 27.38 20.99
CA ALA A 131 -6.74 26.93 22.37
C ALA A 131 -5.36 27.21 22.99
N GLY A 132 -4.42 27.78 22.23
CA GLY A 132 -3.05 28.03 22.70
C GLY A 132 -2.22 26.76 22.89
N PHE A 133 -2.59 25.65 22.25
CA PHE A 133 -1.86 24.39 22.36
C PHE A 133 -0.70 24.32 21.37
N GLU A 134 0.50 24.14 21.90
CA GLU A 134 1.70 23.97 21.10
C GLU A 134 2.03 22.49 20.88
N THR A 135 2.43 22.14 19.66
CA THR A 135 2.61 20.76 19.21
C THR A 135 3.90 20.60 18.42
N LEU A 136 4.62 19.51 18.71
CA LEU A 136 5.71 18.99 17.89
C LEU A 136 5.24 17.72 17.20
N ILE A 137 5.42 17.64 15.87
CA ILE A 137 5.09 16.47 15.07
C ILE A 137 6.32 16.06 14.28
N VAL A 138 6.72 14.80 14.42
CA VAL A 138 7.76 14.19 13.60
C VAL A 138 7.13 13.01 12.86
N THR A 139 7.34 12.94 11.56
CA THR A 139 6.79 11.86 10.71
C THR A 139 7.88 11.36 9.78
N VAL A 140 8.07 10.04 9.72
CA VAL A 140 9.08 9.37 8.90
C VAL A 140 8.42 8.25 8.10
N GLY A 141 8.83 8.08 6.85
CA GLY A 141 8.41 6.95 6.01
C GLY A 141 9.14 5.67 6.41
N ASN A 142 8.44 4.53 6.39
CA ASN A 142 8.96 3.25 6.87
C ASN A 142 9.61 2.38 5.78
N CYS A 143 9.81 2.90 4.57
CA CYS A 143 10.31 2.11 3.43
C CYS A 143 11.58 2.75 2.86
N LEU A 144 12.73 2.53 3.50
CA LEU A 144 14.03 3.13 3.15
C LEU A 144 14.36 3.12 1.64
N HIS A 145 14.02 2.04 0.93
CA HIS A 145 14.31 1.86 -0.50
C HIS A 145 13.37 2.64 -1.44
N GLU A 146 12.13 2.89 -1.02
CA GLU A 146 11.11 3.62 -1.81
C GLU A 146 10.87 5.05 -1.29
N ASP A 147 11.46 5.39 -0.14
CA ASP A 147 11.29 6.66 0.54
C ASP A 147 12.15 7.79 0.00
N ALA A 148 13.37 7.49 -0.47
CA ALA A 148 14.42 8.51 -0.51
C ALA A 148 14.56 9.25 0.85
N GLY A 149 14.26 8.56 1.96
CA GLY A 149 14.38 9.11 3.32
C GLY A 149 13.38 10.24 3.64
N LEU A 150 12.10 10.05 3.34
CA LEU A 150 11.07 11.00 3.78
C LEU A 150 11.07 11.18 5.29
N CYS A 151 11.23 12.43 5.68
CA CYS A 151 11.05 12.92 7.02
C CYS A 151 10.35 14.28 6.92
N ASN A 152 9.45 14.57 7.85
CA ASN A 152 9.02 15.94 8.07
C ASN A 152 8.89 16.20 9.55
N VAL A 153 9.17 17.45 9.87
CA VAL A 153 9.08 17.95 11.23
C VAL A 153 8.29 19.23 11.19
N TYR A 154 7.34 19.30 12.10
CA TYR A 154 6.53 20.47 12.32
C TYR A 154 6.61 20.85 13.79
N VAL A 155 6.88 22.12 14.02
CA VAL A 155 6.82 22.75 15.34
C VAL A 155 5.83 23.90 15.20
N SER A 156 4.87 23.98 16.11
CA SER A 156 3.94 25.11 16.15
C SER A 156 4.65 26.40 16.60
N PRO A 157 4.10 27.58 16.27
CA PRO A 157 4.80 28.85 16.44
C PRO A 157 5.29 29.15 17.88
N GLY A 158 4.51 28.79 18.90
CA GLY A 158 4.87 29.01 20.30
C GLY A 158 5.90 28.03 20.86
N ALA A 159 6.26 27.00 20.10
CA ALA A 159 7.30 26.02 20.45
C ALA A 159 8.52 26.10 19.52
N GLU A 160 8.61 27.11 18.65
CA GLU A 160 9.75 27.29 17.76
C GLU A 160 11.06 27.39 18.56
N GLY A 161 12.13 26.72 18.07
CA GLY A 161 13.42 26.64 18.77
C GLY A 161 13.47 25.67 19.96
N PHE A 162 12.36 25.06 20.37
CA PHE A 162 12.31 24.18 21.54
C PHE A 162 13.30 23.00 21.46
N LEU A 163 13.45 22.39 20.28
CA LEU A 163 14.36 21.26 20.09
C LEU A 163 15.83 21.69 20.18
N GLU A 164 16.21 22.79 19.53
CA GLU A 164 17.55 23.32 19.62
C GLU A 164 17.88 23.82 21.04
N ASP A 165 16.94 24.48 21.70
CA ASP A 165 17.18 25.13 22.98
C ASP A 165 17.20 24.16 24.17
N ARG A 166 16.31 23.16 24.15
CA ARG A 166 16.15 22.22 25.28
C ARG A 166 16.90 20.92 25.08
N PHE A 167 16.90 20.40 23.85
CA PHE A 167 17.54 19.13 23.55
C PHE A 167 18.94 19.30 22.96
N ARG A 168 19.29 20.50 22.47
CA ARG A 168 20.56 20.74 21.74
C ARG A 168 20.67 19.83 20.52
N ILE A 169 19.53 19.49 19.92
CA ILE A 169 19.44 18.65 18.73
C ILE A 169 18.81 19.49 17.62
N ASP A 170 19.51 19.64 16.51
CA ASP A 170 18.98 20.33 15.33
C ASP A 170 18.02 19.44 14.52
N SER A 171 17.23 20.11 13.67
CA SER A 171 16.35 19.52 12.64
C SER A 171 16.90 18.24 12.00
N ASP A 172 18.15 18.29 11.55
CA ASP A 172 18.74 17.28 10.70
C ASP A 172 19.20 16.08 11.51
N MET A 173 19.69 16.31 12.72
CA MET A 173 20.18 15.30 13.63
C MET A 173 19.06 14.37 14.10
N TYR A 174 17.92 14.88 14.59
CA TYR A 174 16.84 13.97 14.98
C TYR A 174 16.10 13.38 13.78
N SER A 175 16.00 14.11 12.65
CA SER A 175 15.48 13.52 11.40
C SER A 175 16.35 12.36 10.95
N GLY A 176 17.68 12.45 11.10
CA GLY A 176 18.62 11.36 10.84
C GLY A 176 18.46 10.20 11.81
N LEU A 177 18.39 10.47 13.12
CA LEU A 177 18.21 9.45 14.15
C LEU A 177 16.92 8.65 13.96
N LEU A 178 15.80 9.33 13.71
CA LEU A 178 14.51 8.67 13.54
C LEU A 178 14.44 7.87 12.23
N ARG A 179 15.04 8.38 11.15
CA ARG A 179 15.19 7.63 9.89
C ARG A 179 16.06 6.38 10.00
N ASN A 180 17.05 6.38 10.88
CA ASN A 180 17.89 5.21 11.12
C ASN A 180 17.23 4.17 12.02
N HIS A 181 16.21 4.56 12.78
CA HIS A 181 15.51 3.67 13.70
C HIS A 181 14.36 2.89 13.05
N VAL A 182 13.62 3.55 12.15
CA VAL A 182 12.46 3.01 11.42
C VAL A 182 12.92 2.27 10.17
#